data_AF-A0A3B8Z755-F1
#
_entry.id   AF-A0A3B8Z755-F1
#
_cell.length_a   1.000
_cell.length_b   1.000
_cell.length_c   1.000
_cell.angle_alpha   90.00
_cell.angle_beta   90.00
_cell.angle_gamma   90.00
#
_symmetry.space_group_name_H-M   'P 1'
#
loop_
_entity.id
_entity.type
_entity.pdbx_description
1 polymer ?
#
loop_
_entity_poly.entity_id
_entity_poly.type
_entity_poly.pdbx_seq_one_letter_code
_entity_poly.pdbx_strand_id
1 'polypeptide(L)' 'MTRYIFITGGVVSSLGKGITSASLGAILEARGLNITMLKLDPYINVDPGTMSPFQHGEVFVTE' A
#
# COMPACT_ATOMS: atom_id res chain seq x y z
N MET A 1 -19.98 -9.49 7.19
CA MET A 1 -19.88 -8.16 6.55
C MET A 1 -18.41 -7.74 6.58
N THR A 2 -17.83 -7.45 5.42
CA THR A 2 -16.44 -7.02 5.32
C THR A 2 -16.26 -5.65 5.96
N ARG A 3 -15.18 -5.45 6.73
CA ARG A 3 -14.82 -4.16 7.31
C ARG A 3 -13.72 -3.50 6.50
N TYR A 4 -13.77 -2.18 6.40
CA TYR A 4 -12.81 -1.37 5.66
C TYR A 4 -12.08 -0.45 6.61
N ILE A 5 -10.75 -0.37 6.48
CA ILE A 5 -9.89 0.56 7.22
C ILE A 5 -9.20 1.45 6.18
N PHE A 6 -9.49 2.74 6.21
CA PHE A 6 -8.84 3.72 5.33
C PHE A 6 -7.63 4.33 6.03
N ILE A 7 -6.47 4.29 5.37
CA ILE A 7 -5.22 4.84 5.90
C ILE A 7 -4.84 6.05 5.06
N THR A 8 -4.93 7.25 5.66
CA THR A 8 -4.61 8.53 5.03
C THR A 8 -3.34 9.13 5.63
N GLY A 9 -2.67 10.01 4.88
CA GLY A 9 -1.49 10.74 5.33
C GLY A 9 -1.72 12.25 5.37
N GLY A 10 -1.16 12.92 6.38
CA GLY A 10 -1.15 14.38 6.48
C GLY A 10 0.26 14.94 6.60
N VAL A 11 0.37 16.27 6.48
CA VAL A 11 1.61 17.05 6.63
C VAL A 11 2.63 16.83 5.51
N VAL A 12 3.27 15.66 5.43
CA VAL A 12 4.32 15.36 4.43
C VAL A 12 4.22 13.94 3.88
N SER A 13 4.82 13.72 2.71
CA SER A 13 5.01 12.40 2.12
C SER A 13 6.16 11.65 2.81
N SER A 14 6.41 10.39 2.41
CA SER A 14 7.52 9.57 2.92
C SER A 14 7.54 9.23 4.42
N LEU A 15 6.42 9.42 5.13
CA LEU A 15 6.25 9.06 6.56
C LEU A 15 6.18 7.55 6.85
N GLY A 16 6.43 6.67 5.89
CA GLY A 16 6.35 5.22 6.11
C GLY A 16 4.93 4.64 6.18
N LYS A 17 3.92 5.33 5.63
CA LYS A 17 2.50 4.88 5.64
C LYS A 17 2.29 3.45 5.14
N GLY A 18 3.00 3.06 4.08
CA GLY A 18 2.95 1.70 3.53
C GLY A 18 3.40 0.66 4.56
N ILE A 19 4.53 0.90 5.22
CA ILE A 19 5.05 0.00 6.27
C ILE A 19 4.11 -0.05 7.48
N THR A 20 3.61 1.10 7.94
CA THR A 20 2.64 1.13 9.05
C THR A 20 1.37 0.33 8.72
N SER A 21 0.85 0.47 7.51
CA SER A 21 -0.33 -0.29 7.05
C SER A 21 -0.06 -1.79 6.97
N ALA A 22 1.12 -2.20 6.48
CA ALA A 22 1.53 -3.60 6.41
C ALA A 22 1.68 -4.22 7.81
N SER A 23 2.31 -3.49 8.75
CA SER A 23 2.43 -3.94 10.14
C SER A 23 1.07 -4.09 10.83
N LEU A 24 0.11 -3.19 10.57
CA LEU A 24 -1.26 -3.34 11.06
C LEU A 24 -1.91 -4.60 10.48
N GLY A 25 -1.77 -4.84 9.17
CA GLY A 25 -2.24 -6.05 8.49
C GLY A 25 -1.69 -7.31 9.16
N ALA A 26 -0.37 -7.38 9.37
CA ALA A 26 0.29 -8.51 10.04
C ALA A 26 -0.26 -8.78 11.45
N ILE A 27 -0.57 -7.73 12.23
CA ILE A 27 -1.18 -7.89 13.57
C ILE A 27 -2.61 -8.45 13.46
N LEU A 28 -3.38 -8.01 12.47
CA LEU A 28 -4.75 -8.49 12.25
C LEU A 28 -4.75 -9.96 11.79
N GLU A 29 -3.85 -10.34 10.89
CA GLU A 29 -3.62 -11.74 10.49
C GLU A 29 -3.22 -12.61 11.68
N ALA A 30 -2.30 -12.12 12.53
CA ALA A 30 -1.89 -12.81 13.75
C ALA A 30 -3.05 -13.02 14.75
N ARG A 31 -4.15 -12.25 14.62
CA ARG A 31 -5.39 -12.42 15.38
C ARG A 31 -6.41 -13.34 14.69
N GLY A 32 -6.01 -14.03 13.63
CA GLY A 32 -6.86 -14.97 12.88
C GLY A 32 -7.89 -14.30 11.99
N LEU A 33 -7.73 -13.01 11.67
CA LEU A 33 -8.60 -12.31 10.74
C LEU A 33 -8.13 -12.53 9.31
N ASN A 34 -9.07 -12.82 8.42
CA ASN A 34 -8.82 -12.77 6.98
C ASN A 34 -8.78 -11.30 6.54
N ILE A 35 -7.62 -10.85 6.06
CA ILE A 35 -7.40 -9.47 5.61
C ILE A 35 -6.92 -9.44 4.16
N THR A 36 -7.07 -8.28 3.54
CA THR A 36 -6.48 -7.97 2.25
C THR A 36 -6.08 -6.50 2.24
N MET A 37 -5.09 -6.16 1.42
CA MET A 37 -4.50 -4.83 1.32
C MET A 37 -4.70 -4.30 -0.09
N LEU A 38 -5.07 -3.02 -0.20
CA LEU A 38 -5.19 -2.30 -1.47
C LEU A 38 -4.43 -0.99 -1.38
N LYS A 39 -3.61 -0.71 -2.40
CA LYS A 39 -2.92 0.56 -2.56
C LYS A 39 -3.62 1.40 -3.64
N LEU A 40 -3.88 2.66 -3.32
CA LEU A 40 -4.37 3.66 -4.27
C LEU A 40 -3.25 4.65 -4.55
N ASP A 41 -2.77 4.68 -5.79
CA ASP A 41 -1.74 5.61 -6.24
C ASP A 41 -2.38 6.75 -7.05
N PRO A 42 -2.21 8.03 -6.67
CA PRO A 42 -2.89 9.16 -7.31
C PRO A 42 -2.19 9.64 -8.58
N TYR A 43 -1.46 8.77 -9.26
CA TYR A 43 -0.78 9.08 -10.52
C TYR A 43 -1.71 8.84 -11.71
N ILE A 44 -1.45 9.54 -12.82
CA ILE A 44 -2.22 9.36 -14.06
C ILE A 44 -1.77 8.14 -14.86
N ASN A 45 -0.56 7.65 -14.60
CA ASN A 45 -0.04 6.42 -15.19
C ASN A 45 -1.00 5.27 -14.91
N VAL A 46 -1.39 4.54 -15.95
CA VAL A 46 -2.29 3.38 -15.84
C VAL A 46 -1.65 2.29 -14.96
N ASP A 47 -0.34 2.12 -15.10
CA ASP A 47 0.49 1.19 -14.34
C ASP A 47 1.92 1.77 -14.18
N PRO A 48 2.71 1.28 -13.20
CA PRO A 48 4.06 1.76 -12.96
C PRO A 48 5.10 1.26 -13.98
N GLY A 49 4.74 0.38 -14.93
CA GLY A 49 5.67 -0.20 -15.91
C GLY A 49 6.28 0.80 -16.88
N THR A 50 5.69 1.99 -16.99
CA THR A 50 6.21 3.11 -17.79
C THR A 50 7.09 4.08 -16.99
N MET A 51 7.22 3.90 -15.67
CA MET A 51 7.98 4.78 -14.79
C MET A 51 9.45 4.36 -14.74
N SER A 52 10.37 5.33 -14.61
CA SER A 52 11.80 5.03 -14.47
C SER A 52 12.10 4.41 -13.09
N PRO A 53 12.69 3.20 -13.02
CA PRO A 53 12.90 2.51 -11.76
C PRO A 53 13.92 3.20 -10.84
N PHE A 54 14.89 3.92 -11.42
CA PHE A 54 15.90 4.66 -10.64
C PHE A 54 15.35 5.91 -9.96
N GLN A 55 14.20 6.41 -10.42
CA GLN A 55 13.55 7.60 -9.86
C GLN A 55 12.34 7.25 -8.98
N HIS A 56 11.60 6.21 -9.35
CA HIS A 56 10.31 5.88 -8.74
C HIS A 56 10.29 4.56 -7.97
N GLY A 57 11.39 3.79 -8.01
CA GLY A 57 11.47 2.47 -7.38
C GLY A 57 11.12 1.33 -8.32
N GLU A 58 11.27 0.11 -7.83
CA GLU A 58 10.98 -1.11 -8.60
C GLU A 58 9.49 -1.26 -8.96
N VAL A 59 9.22 -2.04 -10.00
CA VAL A 59 7.87 -2.47 -10.36
C VAL A 59 7.63 -3.84 -9.75
N PHE A 60 6.72 -3.92 -8.78
CA PHE A 60 6.27 -5.19 -8.20
C PHE A 60 5.24 -5.86 -9.10
N VAL A 61 5.37 -7.17 -9.33
CA VAL A 61 4.47 -7.98 -10.18
C VAL A 61 3.84 -9.07 -9.33
N THR A 62 2.50 -9.14 -9.33
CA THR A 62 1.73 -10.21 -8.65
C THR A 62 1.64 -11.46 -9.53
N GLU A 63 1.21 -12.59 -8.95
CA GLU A 63 0.78 -13.79 -9.71
C GLU A 63 -0.44 -13.50 -10.60
#